data_AF-A0A845PWY6-F1
#
_entry.id   AF-A0A845PWY6-F1
#
_cell.length_a   1.000
_cell.length_b   1.000
_cell.length_c   1.000
_cell.angle_alpha   90.00
_cell.angle_beta   90.00
_cell.angle_gamma   90.00
#
_symmetry.space_group_name_H-M   'P 1'
#
loop_
_entity.id
_entity.type
_entity.pdbx_description
1 polymer ?
#
loop_
_entity_poly.entity_id
_entity_poly.type
_entity_poly.pdbx_seq_one_letter_code
_entity_poly.pdbx_strand_id
1 'polypeptide(L)'
;MLGKIQPDLQQNLFQTRLTELINMDHPLVKLADEIAWDNLDQEFEKLFSTNGSPSVAIRKISGLLLLKEMFKESDESCVERWI
;
A
#
# COMPACT_ATOMS: atom_id res chain seq x y z
N MET A 1 -9.51 6.14 5.17
CA MET A 1 -8.34 6.28 4.26
C MET A 1 -8.68 5.79 2.84
N LEU A 2 -7.97 6.28 1.81
CA LEU A 2 -8.29 6.18 0.37
C LEU A 2 -9.74 6.57 0.04
N GLY A 3 -9.92 7.80 -0.45
CA GLY A 3 -11.14 8.19 -1.14
C GLY A 3 -11.37 7.18 -2.26
N LYS A 4 -12.43 6.38 -2.14
CA LYS A 4 -12.69 5.21 -2.98
C LYS A 4 -12.59 5.61 -4.45
N ILE A 5 -11.50 5.23 -5.12
CA ILE A 5 -11.46 5.24 -6.58
C ILE A 5 -12.56 4.26 -6.98
N GLN A 6 -13.66 4.77 -7.52
CA GLN A 6 -14.69 3.90 -8.08
C GLN A 6 -14.04 3.17 -9.25
N PRO A 7 -13.98 1.82 -9.23
CA PRO A 7 -13.44 1.09 -10.36
C PRO A 7 -14.41 1.27 -11.52
N ASP A 8 -14.09 2.17 -12.44
CA ASP A 8 -14.76 2.25 -13.73
C ASP A 8 -14.35 1.02 -14.54
N LEU A 9 -15.22 -0.01 -14.51
CA LEU A 9 -15.01 -1.26 -15.24
C LEU A 9 -14.91 -1.03 -16.75
N GLN A 10 -15.49 0.05 -17.30
CA GLN A 10 -15.44 0.30 -18.75
C GLN A 10 -14.07 0.79 -19.21
N GLN A 11 -13.32 1.53 -18.38
CA GLN A 11 -12.03 2.11 -18.77
C GLN A 11 -10.84 1.12 -18.73
N ASN A 12 -11.01 -0.04 -18.08
CA ASN A 12 -9.92 -1.00 -17.88
C ASN A 12 -9.99 -2.23 -18.79
N LEU A 13 -10.87 -2.23 -19.81
CA LEU A 13 -11.09 -3.41 -20.66
C LEU A 13 -9.84 -3.89 -21.42
N PHE A 14 -8.91 -2.97 -21.72
CA PHE A 14 -7.66 -3.25 -22.45
C PHE A 14 -6.41 -3.25 -21.56
N GLN A 15 -6.57 -3.09 -20.25
CA GLN A 15 -5.44 -3.12 -19.33
C GLN A 15 -5.24 -4.55 -18.83
N THR A 16 -4.02 -5.07 -19.00
CA THR A 16 -3.61 -6.34 -18.39
C THR A 16 -3.76 -6.22 -16.88
N ARG A 17 -4.49 -7.14 -16.27
CA ARG A 17 -4.71 -7.09 -14.83
C ARG A 17 -3.41 -7.45 -14.13
N LEU A 18 -3.12 -6.77 -13.02
CA LEU A 18 -1.93 -7.09 -12.22
C LEU A 18 -1.94 -8.57 -11.77
N THR A 19 -3.11 -9.12 -11.48
CA THR A 19 -3.32 -10.54 -11.15
C THR A 19 -2.96 -11.50 -12.28
N GLU A 20 -2.96 -11.05 -13.53
CA GLU A 20 -2.55 -11.85 -14.69
C GLU A 20 -1.02 -11.81 -14.91
N LEU A 21 -0.34 -10.80 -14.34
CA LEU A 21 1.11 -10.62 -14.43
C LEU A 21 1.85 -11.26 -13.25
N ILE A 22 1.20 -11.34 -12.09
CA ILE A 22 1.81 -11.83 -10.85
C ILE A 22 1.56 -13.35 -10.71
N ASN A 23 2.60 -14.08 -10.31
CA ASN A 23 2.44 -15.44 -9.83
C ASN A 23 1.70 -15.42 -8.47
N MET A 24 0.40 -15.75 -8.47
CA MET A 24 -0.42 -15.77 -7.27
C MET A 24 0.02 -16.83 -6.24
N ASP A 25 0.78 -17.84 -6.67
CA ASP A 25 1.37 -18.84 -5.76
C ASP A 25 2.64 -18.37 -5.05
N HIS A 26 3.15 -17.18 -5.39
CA HIS A 26 4.38 -16.65 -4.82
C HIS A 26 4.23 -16.43 -3.30
N PRO A 27 5.22 -16.83 -2.48
CA PRO A 27 5.13 -16.73 -1.01
C PRO A 27 4.80 -15.33 -0.49
N LEU A 28 5.30 -14.26 -1.14
CA LEU A 28 4.99 -12.88 -0.75
C LEU A 28 3.54 -12.48 -1.03
N VAL A 29 2.88 -13.08 -2.03
CA VAL A 29 1.46 -12.85 -2.30
C VAL A 29 0.64 -13.49 -1.18
N LYS A 30 0.93 -14.76 -0.87
CA LYS A 30 0.29 -15.47 0.24
C LYS A 30 0.48 -14.74 1.57
N LEU A 31 1.70 -14.31 1.87
CA LEU A 31 1.99 -13.53 3.08
C LEU A 31 1.22 -12.21 3.11
N ALA A 32 1.09 -11.52 1.98
CA ALA A 32 0.31 -10.30 1.92
C ALA A 32 -1.17 -10.53 2.22
N ASP A 33 -1.74 -11.67 1.84
CA ASP A 33 -3.13 -12.03 2.08
C ASP A 33 -3.38 -12.50 3.53
N GLU A 34 -2.36 -13.05 4.20
CA GLU A 34 -2.44 -13.44 5.62
C GLU A 34 -2.40 -12.24 6.58
N ILE A 35 -1.87 -11.09 6.14
CA ILE A 35 -1.81 -9.88 6.98
C ILE A 35 -3.20 -9.24 7.02
N ALA A 36 -3.74 -9.05 8.22
CA ALA A 36 -5.02 -8.40 8.46
C ALA A 36 -4.95 -6.87 8.25
N TRP A 37 -4.78 -6.43 7.00
CA TRP A 37 -4.61 -5.02 6.63
C TRP A 37 -5.78 -4.14 7.08
N ASP A 38 -7.02 -4.62 6.96
CA ASP A 38 -8.21 -3.86 7.38
C ASP A 38 -8.20 -3.52 8.88
N ASN A 39 -7.69 -4.44 9.72
CA ASN A 39 -7.57 -4.20 11.15
C ASN A 39 -6.49 -3.14 11.43
N LEU A 40 -5.36 -3.21 10.73
CA LEU A 40 -4.29 -2.21 10.85
C LEU A 40 -4.77 -0.84 10.36
N ASP A 41 -5.48 -0.78 9.24
CA ASP A 41 -6.08 0.46 8.72
C ASP A 41 -7.01 1.10 9.77
N GLN A 42 -7.89 0.32 10.40
CA GLN A 42 -8.80 0.82 11.44
C GLN A 42 -8.07 1.27 12.71
N GLU A 43 -7.06 0.52 13.14
CA GLU A 43 -6.30 0.85 14.35
C GLU A 43 -5.51 2.14 14.18
N PHE A 44 -4.84 2.30 13.03
CA PHE A 44 -4.00 3.45 12.73
C PHE A 44 -4.76 4.64 12.15
N GLU A 45 -6.02 4.50 11.73
CA GLU A 45 -6.83 5.62 11.20
C GLU A 45 -6.84 6.83 12.12
N LYS A 46 -6.86 6.59 13.44
CA LYS A 46 -6.87 7.64 14.47
C LYS A 46 -5.59 8.48 14.51
N LEU A 47 -4.49 8.00 13.94
CA LEU A 47 -3.21 8.72 13.89
C LEU A 47 -3.15 9.71 12.73
N PHE A 48 -4.09 9.65 11.78
CA PHE A 48 -4.10 10.51 10.62
C PHE A 48 -5.19 11.59 10.74
N SER A 49 -4.88 12.78 10.25
CA SER A 49 -5.86 13.87 10.17
C SER A 49 -6.97 13.50 9.19
N THR A 50 -8.21 13.74 9.59
CA THR A 50 -9.39 13.66 8.69
C THR A 50 -9.52 14.89 7.80
N ASN A 51 -8.75 15.95 8.08
CA ASN A 51 -8.75 17.21 7.34
C ASN A 51 -7.46 17.36 6.53
N GLY A 52 -7.58 17.83 5.28
CA GLY A 52 -6.45 18.00 4.37
C GLY A 52 -6.34 16.88 3.34
N SER A 53 -5.12 16.63 2.86
CA SER A 53 -4.87 15.59 1.85
C SER A 53 -5.15 14.20 2.43
N PRO A 54 -5.78 13.28 1.66
CA PRO A 54 -6.00 11.91 2.10
C PRO A 54 -4.68 11.24 2.46
N SER A 55 -4.69 10.48 3.55
CA SER A 55 -3.56 9.62 3.90
C SER A 55 -3.35 8.54 2.84
N VAL A 56 -2.08 8.13 2.70
CA VAL A 56 -1.71 6.94 1.91
C VAL A 56 -2.11 5.68 2.67
N ALA A 57 -2.27 4.56 1.97
CA ALA A 57 -2.63 3.28 2.59
C ALA A 57 -1.61 2.84 3.66
N ILE A 58 -2.08 2.29 4.80
CA ILE A 58 -1.19 1.84 5.88
C ILE A 58 -0.17 0.83 5.37
N ARG A 59 -0.58 -0.10 4.51
CA ARG A 59 0.32 -1.06 3.87
C ARG A 59 1.55 -0.40 3.23
N LYS A 60 1.37 0.77 2.61
CA LYS A 60 2.46 1.52 1.99
C LYS A 60 3.42 2.08 3.04
N ILE A 61 2.87 2.70 4.09
CA ILE A 61 3.66 3.28 5.19
C ILE A 61 4.43 2.18 5.92
N SER A 62 3.76 1.08 6.27
CA SER A 62 4.38 -0.07 6.93
C SER A 62 5.53 -0.65 6.10
N GLY A 63 5.34 -0.79 4.78
CA GLY A 63 6.38 -1.26 3.88
C GLY A 63 7.60 -0.32 3.84
N LEU A 64 7.37 1.00 3.76
CA LEU A 64 8.45 1.98 3.76
C LEU A 64 9.22 1.99 5.08
N LEU A 65 8.53 1.92 6.22
CA LEU A 65 9.16 1.85 7.54
C LEU A 65 10.00 0.58 7.68
N LEU A 66 9.49 -0.56 7.21
CA LEU A 66 10.25 -1.82 7.21
C LEU A 66 11.53 -1.70 6.38
N LEU A 67 11.43 -1.17 5.17
CA LEU A 67 12.59 -1.00 4.28
C LEU A 67 13.60 -0.01 4.88
N LYS A 68 13.13 1.11 5.45
CA LYS A 68 13.97 2.09 6.13
C LYS A 68 14.82 1.42 7.21
N GLU A 69 14.20 0.62 8.09
CA GLU A 69 14.92 -0.07 9.16
C GLU A 69 15.85 -1.18 8.64
N MET A 70 15.41 -1.96 7.65
CA MET A 70 16.21 -3.04 7.05
C MET A 70 17.49 -2.51 6.41
N PHE A 71 17.43 -1.35 5.76
CA PHE A 71 18.55 -0.75 5.05
C PHE A 71 19.26 0.36 5.85
N LYS A 72 18.81 0.67 7.06
CA LYS A 72 19.32 1.76 7.92
C LYS A 72 19.32 3.12 7.21
N GLU A 73 18.23 3.39 6.48
CA GLU A 73 18.06 4.62 5.72
C GLU A 73 17.47 5.75 6.59
N SER A 74 17.73 7.00 6.21
CA SER A 74 17.02 8.16 6.78
C SER A 74 15.65 8.32 6.12
N ASP A 75 14.79 9.17 6.70
CA ASP A 75 13.49 9.48 6.08
C ASP A 75 13.68 10.18 4.72
N GLU A 76 14.65 11.07 4.61
CA GLU A 76 14.97 11.80 3.38
C GLU A 76 15.45 10.86 2.27
N SER A 77 16.38 9.95 2.58
CA SER A 77 16.90 8.96 1.61
C SER A 77 15.81 7.96 1.18
N CYS A 78 14.94 7.57 2.11
CA CYS A 78 13.80 6.70 1.80
C CYS A 78 12.82 7.38 0.82
N VAL A 79 12.54 8.67 1.02
CA VAL A 79 11.69 9.46 0.12
C VAL A 79 12.36 9.67 -1.25
N GLU A 80 13.66 9.97 -1.28
CA GLU A 80 14.40 10.17 -2.53
C GLU A 80 14.37 8.92 -3.43
N ARG A 81 14.52 7.72 -2.85
CA ARG A 81 14.49 6.45 -3.60
C ARG A 81 13.09 5.99 -4.00
N TRP A 82 12.04 6.60 -3.45
CA TRP A 82 10.66 6.22 -3.72
C TRP A 82 10.08 6.88 -4.99
N ILE A 83 10.69 7.96 -5.49
CA ILE A 83 10.24 8.74 -6.66
C ILE A 83 10.57 8.03 -7.98
#